data_AF-A0A3S0N2D5-F1
#
_entry.id   AF-A0A3S0N2D5-F1
#
_cell.length_a   1.000
_cell.length_b   1.000
_cell.length_c   1.000
_cell.angle_alpha   90.00
_cell.angle_beta   90.00
_cell.angle_gamma   90.00
#
_symmetry.space_group_name_H-M   'P 1'
#
loop_
_entity.id
_entity.type
_entity.pdbx_description
1 polymer ?
#
loop_
_entity_poly.entity_id
_entity_poly.type
_entity_poly.pdbx_seq_one_letter_code
_entity_poly.pdbx_strand_id
1 'polypeptide(L)'
;MFTQKALQVIEQSISEQGFWPLVKERIIMPGMGQRFHDDRNYRDFNQKPDNYRWLEKSIQTLVKHQAENGQIPSNVDGEKVSYGTLAGRTDATVWWIIGACEYILYSGDEDLKKELKEKIDKAFSCLKTWEFNQRGLLYSPLGGNWADEYVTSGYVLYDNVLRYWAFRTAAKVYEDAQLQSLAGTTKELIENNFRKNDRADRYHEAAYQKASEKPYLWASLNANGYDERFDLAGNALAVLLGLELNLDNFTRFLEELKLESGHWMLPVFYPIIFPDDADWNLLENNYSYQFKNHPYHFHNGGSWPIYLGWLCLGLKKRDMMKYH
;
A
#
# COMPACT_ATOMS: atom_id res chain seq x y z
N MET A 1 -1.41 -8.34 -28.17
CA MET A 1 -0.43 -9.45 -28.03
C MET A 1 0.10 -9.59 -26.60
N PHE A 2 0.57 -8.51 -25.94
CA PHE A 2 1.04 -8.58 -24.54
C PHE A 2 -0.06 -8.87 -23.51
N THR A 3 -1.28 -8.35 -23.73
CA THR A 3 -2.42 -8.55 -22.81
C THR A 3 -2.81 -10.02 -22.64
N GLN A 4 -2.89 -10.79 -23.73
CA GLN A 4 -3.24 -12.22 -23.65
C GLN A 4 -2.17 -13.05 -22.94
N LYS A 5 -0.88 -12.77 -23.17
CA LYS A 5 0.22 -13.44 -22.45
C LYS A 5 0.23 -13.07 -20.97
N ALA A 6 -0.04 -11.81 -20.63
CA ALA A 6 -0.16 -11.38 -19.24
C ALA A 6 -1.32 -12.08 -18.52
N LEU A 7 -2.48 -12.19 -19.19
CA LEU A 7 -3.64 -12.92 -18.66
C LEU A 7 -3.32 -14.41 -18.45
N GLN A 8 -2.62 -15.05 -19.38
CA GLN A 8 -2.18 -16.44 -19.20
C GLN A 8 -1.25 -16.62 -17.98
N VAL A 9 -0.33 -15.68 -17.74
CA VAL A 9 0.53 -15.71 -16.55
C VAL A 9 -0.28 -15.53 -15.26
N ILE A 10 -1.27 -14.63 -15.26
CA ILE A 10 -2.19 -14.45 -14.13
C ILE A 10 -2.98 -15.74 -13.86
N GLU A 11 -3.51 -16.37 -14.90
CA GLU A 11 -4.25 -17.63 -14.79
C GLU A 11 -3.35 -18.76 -14.21
N GLN A 12 -2.09 -18.83 -14.64
CA GLN A 12 -1.11 -19.79 -14.12
C GLN A 12 -0.70 -19.55 -12.66
N SER A 13 -0.90 -18.32 -12.16
CA SER A 13 -0.68 -17.98 -10.76
C SER A 13 -1.87 -18.33 -9.85
N ILE A 14 -2.99 -18.82 -10.39
CA ILE A 14 -4.15 -19.22 -9.58
C ILE A 14 -3.97 -20.66 -9.07
N SER A 15 -4.18 -20.85 -7.77
CA SER A 15 -4.15 -22.16 -7.11
C SER A 15 -5.43 -22.46 -6.35
N GLU A 16 -5.54 -23.69 -5.84
CA GLU A 16 -6.67 -24.07 -4.98
C GLU A 16 -6.75 -23.27 -3.68
N GLN A 17 -5.63 -22.73 -3.22
CA GLN A 17 -5.52 -22.00 -1.96
C GLN A 17 -5.52 -20.46 -2.15
N GLY A 18 -5.38 -19.97 -3.38
CA GLY A 18 -5.33 -18.53 -3.68
C GLY A 18 -4.38 -18.16 -4.82
N PHE A 19 -3.98 -16.89 -4.89
CA PHE A 19 -3.04 -16.39 -5.90
C PHE A 19 -1.57 -16.46 -5.46
N TRP A 20 -0.72 -16.95 -6.37
CA TRP A 20 0.73 -17.03 -6.21
C TRP A 20 1.44 -15.78 -6.80
N PRO A 21 2.29 -15.11 -6.02
CA PRO A 21 3.00 -13.90 -6.44
C PRO A 21 3.97 -14.16 -7.60
N LEU A 22 4.45 -15.40 -7.72
CA LEU A 22 5.24 -15.91 -8.82
C LEU A 22 4.69 -17.29 -9.19
N VAL A 23 4.49 -17.57 -10.48
CA VAL A 23 3.99 -18.88 -10.97
C VAL A 23 4.82 -20.08 -10.45
N LYS A 24 6.07 -19.85 -10.06
CA LYS A 24 6.99 -20.86 -9.51
C LYS A 24 7.00 -20.97 -7.98
N GLU A 25 6.40 -20.03 -7.26
CA GLU A 25 6.40 -20.00 -5.79
C GLU A 25 4.97 -20.15 -5.25
N ARG A 26 4.73 -21.20 -4.47
CA ARG A 26 3.39 -21.57 -3.98
C ARG A 26 2.92 -20.75 -2.77
N ILE A 27 3.26 -19.46 -2.73
CA ILE A 27 3.05 -18.58 -1.57
C ILE A 27 1.78 -17.75 -1.80
N ILE A 28 0.93 -17.54 -0.79
CA ILE A 28 -0.23 -16.62 -0.92
C ILE A 28 0.08 -15.31 -0.22
N MET A 29 -0.12 -14.18 -0.90
CA MET A 29 0.14 -12.83 -0.36
C MET A 29 -1.09 -11.91 -0.43
N PRO A 30 -1.32 -11.06 0.58
CA PRO A 30 -2.25 -9.94 0.48
C PRO A 30 -1.89 -8.98 -0.68
N GLY A 31 -2.90 -8.44 -1.38
CA GLY A 31 -2.71 -7.24 -2.22
C GLY A 31 -2.22 -7.42 -3.67
N MET A 32 -1.90 -8.62 -4.14
CA MET A 32 -1.41 -8.79 -5.53
C MET A 32 -2.49 -8.95 -6.60
N GLY A 33 -3.64 -9.54 -6.27
CA GLY A 33 -4.68 -9.80 -7.25
C GLY A 33 -5.87 -8.83 -7.25
N GLN A 34 -5.98 -7.91 -6.29
CA GLN A 34 -7.17 -7.05 -6.10
C GLN A 34 -7.31 -5.91 -7.15
N ARG A 35 -6.55 -5.96 -8.24
CA ARG A 35 -6.16 -4.78 -9.05
C ARG A 35 -7.07 -4.42 -10.23
N PHE A 36 -8.37 -4.74 -10.21
CA PHE A 36 -9.21 -4.52 -11.41
C PHE A 36 -10.58 -3.87 -11.19
N HIS A 37 -10.92 -3.35 -10.01
CA HIS A 37 -12.33 -3.02 -9.71
C HIS A 37 -12.75 -1.54 -9.69
N ASP A 38 -11.86 -0.57 -9.93
CA ASP A 38 -12.24 0.85 -9.80
C ASP A 38 -12.63 1.55 -11.12
N ASP A 39 -12.90 0.79 -12.19
CA ASP A 39 -13.45 1.37 -13.43
C ASP A 39 -14.78 0.69 -13.77
N ARG A 40 -15.89 1.28 -13.33
CA ARG A 40 -17.26 0.93 -13.76
C ARG A 40 -17.45 1.05 -15.28
N ASN A 41 -16.46 1.56 -16.01
CA ASN A 41 -16.40 1.66 -17.46
C ASN A 41 -15.67 0.51 -18.16
N TYR A 42 -15.00 -0.41 -17.46
CA TYR A 42 -14.48 -1.65 -18.04
C TYR A 42 -15.50 -2.80 -17.90
N ARG A 43 -16.71 -2.59 -18.43
CA ARG A 43 -17.76 -3.62 -18.52
C ARG A 43 -17.47 -4.71 -19.57
N ASP A 44 -16.34 -4.67 -20.27
CA ASP A 44 -16.00 -5.66 -21.31
C ASP A 44 -15.29 -6.93 -20.79
N PHE A 45 -15.02 -7.03 -19.49
CA PHE A 45 -14.57 -8.30 -18.87
C PHE A 45 -15.73 -9.16 -18.31
N ASN A 46 -16.98 -8.76 -18.54
CA ASN A 46 -18.22 -9.38 -18.05
C ASN A 46 -18.60 -10.75 -18.66
N GLN A 47 -17.64 -11.57 -19.09
CA GLN A 47 -17.98 -12.88 -19.68
C GLN A 47 -17.50 -14.12 -18.93
N LYS A 48 -16.89 -14.01 -17.74
CA LYS A 48 -16.64 -15.20 -16.90
C LYS A 48 -16.79 -14.93 -15.39
N PRO A 49 -17.84 -15.46 -14.74
CA PRO A 49 -18.04 -15.38 -13.29
C PRO A 49 -16.91 -16.01 -12.45
N ASP A 50 -16.09 -16.90 -13.02
CA ASP A 50 -15.09 -17.69 -12.28
C ASP A 50 -13.74 -16.98 -12.03
N ASN A 51 -13.52 -15.79 -12.60
CA ASN A 51 -12.19 -15.17 -12.65
C ASN A 51 -11.66 -14.61 -11.32
N TYR A 52 -12.48 -14.58 -10.26
CA TYR A 52 -12.10 -13.99 -8.95
C TYR A 52 -12.25 -14.93 -7.77
N ARG A 53 -12.62 -16.20 -7.99
CA ARG A 53 -12.75 -17.21 -6.93
C ARG A 53 -11.43 -17.45 -6.17
N TRP A 54 -10.31 -17.18 -6.83
CA TRP A 54 -8.99 -17.22 -6.20
C TRP A 54 -8.81 -16.13 -5.14
N LEU A 55 -9.49 -14.97 -5.26
CA LEU A 55 -9.40 -13.89 -4.29
C LEU A 55 -10.13 -14.27 -3.01
N GLU A 56 -11.33 -14.82 -3.13
CA GLU A 56 -12.08 -15.40 -2.01
C GLU A 56 -11.25 -16.47 -1.29
N LYS A 57 -10.64 -17.39 -2.05
CA LYS A 57 -9.76 -18.42 -1.51
C LYS A 57 -8.56 -17.82 -0.79
N SER A 58 -7.91 -16.80 -1.35
CA SER A 58 -6.83 -16.09 -0.66
C SER A 58 -7.31 -15.45 0.65
N ILE A 59 -8.47 -14.78 0.64
CA ILE A 59 -9.07 -14.16 1.83
C ILE A 59 -9.33 -15.21 2.91
N GLN A 60 -9.97 -16.32 2.55
CA GLN A 60 -10.30 -17.43 3.44
C GLN A 60 -9.05 -18.15 3.95
N THR A 61 -8.04 -18.40 3.11
CA THR A 61 -6.78 -19.02 3.52
C THR A 61 -6.05 -18.16 4.54
N LEU A 62 -5.90 -16.87 4.28
CA LEU A 62 -5.19 -15.96 5.18
C LEU A 62 -5.92 -15.80 6.53
N VAL A 63 -7.25 -15.69 6.53
CA VAL A 63 -8.02 -15.48 7.76
C VAL A 63 -8.10 -16.72 8.65
N LYS A 64 -7.96 -17.94 8.10
CA LYS A 64 -7.81 -19.18 8.88
C LYS A 64 -6.60 -19.15 9.80
N HIS A 65 -5.58 -18.38 9.42
CA HIS A 65 -4.37 -18.15 10.19
C HIS A 65 -4.34 -16.73 10.79
N GLN A 66 -5.48 -16.08 11.03
CA GLN A 66 -5.50 -14.82 11.77
C GLN A 66 -4.97 -15.04 13.19
N ALA A 67 -3.97 -14.27 13.59
CA ALA A 67 -3.36 -14.40 14.90
C ALA A 67 -4.31 -13.97 16.04
N GLU A 68 -3.94 -14.31 17.28
CA GLU A 68 -4.75 -13.99 18.46
C GLU A 68 -4.98 -12.49 18.63
N ASN A 69 -3.99 -11.66 18.30
CA ASN A 69 -4.12 -10.20 18.34
C ASN A 69 -4.88 -9.58 17.16
N GLY A 70 -5.28 -10.39 16.16
CA GLY A 70 -5.98 -9.96 14.95
C GLY A 70 -5.11 -9.77 13.70
N GLN A 71 -3.78 -9.92 13.82
CA GLN A 71 -2.86 -9.80 12.70
C GLN A 71 -3.14 -10.85 11.62
N ILE A 72 -3.11 -10.45 10.35
CA ILE A 72 -3.18 -11.37 9.21
C ILE A 72 -1.75 -11.69 8.75
N PRO A 73 -1.44 -12.95 8.42
CA PRO A 73 -0.12 -13.30 7.89
C PRO A 73 0.17 -12.62 6.56
N SER A 74 1.45 -12.31 6.33
CA SER A 74 1.91 -11.86 5.02
C SER A 74 1.95 -13.01 4.03
N ASN A 75 2.34 -14.21 4.48
CA ASN A 75 2.53 -15.39 3.63
C ASN A 75 1.95 -16.66 4.28
N VAL A 76 1.30 -17.50 3.48
CA VAL A 76 0.91 -18.87 3.85
C VAL A 76 1.38 -19.83 2.76
N ASP A 77 2.08 -20.89 3.15
CA ASP A 77 2.52 -22.03 2.32
C ASP A 77 2.21 -23.35 3.06
N GLY A 78 1.04 -23.93 2.78
CA GLY A 78 0.51 -25.06 3.56
C GLY A 78 0.38 -24.69 5.04
N GLU A 79 1.03 -25.43 5.92
CA GLU A 79 1.07 -25.17 7.37
C GLU A 79 2.09 -24.09 7.77
N LYS A 80 2.95 -23.63 6.85
CA LYS A 80 3.94 -22.59 7.15
C LYS A 80 3.29 -21.22 7.02
N VAL A 81 3.23 -20.52 8.14
CA VAL A 81 2.63 -19.19 8.24
C VAL A 81 3.71 -18.17 8.62
N SER A 82 3.82 -17.08 7.85
CA SER A 82 4.71 -15.95 8.19
C SER A 82 3.89 -14.68 8.37
N TYR A 83 4.22 -13.95 9.43
CA TYR A 83 3.70 -12.62 9.72
C TYR A 83 4.75 -11.52 9.45
N GLY A 84 5.85 -11.89 8.77
CA GLY A 84 7.09 -11.15 8.68
C GLY A 84 8.30 -11.99 9.08
N THR A 85 9.50 -11.46 8.83
CA THR A 85 10.78 -12.10 9.17
C THR A 85 11.37 -11.50 10.44
N LEU A 86 12.09 -10.38 10.33
CA LEU A 86 12.71 -9.68 11.45
C LEU A 86 11.74 -8.72 12.15
N ALA A 87 10.73 -8.26 11.43
CA ALA A 87 9.67 -7.40 11.91
C ALA A 87 8.32 -7.86 11.33
N GLY A 88 7.23 -7.58 12.05
CA GLY A 88 5.89 -7.84 11.56
C GLY A 88 5.56 -7.01 10.31
N ARG A 89 4.85 -7.61 9.35
CA ARG A 89 4.35 -6.91 8.15
C ARG A 89 3.05 -6.19 8.47
N THR A 90 3.13 -4.87 8.59
CA THR A 90 2.03 -3.96 8.90
C THR A 90 1.00 -3.92 7.76
N ASP A 91 1.47 -3.80 6.52
CA ASP A 91 0.61 -3.65 5.33
C ASP A 91 -0.20 -4.90 4.98
N ALA A 92 0.29 -6.10 5.32
CA ALA A 92 -0.40 -7.37 5.08
C ALA A 92 -1.83 -7.40 5.66
N THR A 93 -1.97 -6.99 6.93
CA THR A 93 -3.27 -6.89 7.60
C THR A 93 -4.18 -5.88 6.91
N VAL A 94 -3.63 -4.72 6.51
CA VAL A 94 -4.41 -3.66 5.86
C VAL A 94 -4.89 -4.10 4.46
N TRP A 95 -4.02 -4.71 3.67
CA TRP A 95 -4.35 -5.26 2.35
C TRP A 95 -5.37 -6.39 2.40
N TRP A 96 -5.34 -7.21 3.45
CA TRP A 96 -6.37 -8.23 3.63
C TRP A 96 -7.73 -7.61 3.90
N ILE A 97 -7.81 -6.58 4.76
CA ILE A 97 -9.08 -5.85 5.01
C ILE A 97 -9.61 -5.23 3.73
N ILE A 98 -8.75 -4.51 2.98
CA ILE A 98 -9.13 -3.90 1.69
C ILE A 98 -9.66 -4.98 0.76
N GLY A 99 -8.94 -6.10 0.61
CA GLY A 99 -9.33 -7.20 -0.25
C GLY A 99 -10.65 -7.86 0.08
N ALA A 100 -10.83 -8.20 1.34
CA ALA A 100 -12.07 -8.77 1.83
C ALA A 100 -13.23 -7.83 1.52
N CYS A 101 -13.08 -6.55 1.84
CA CYS A 101 -14.15 -5.56 1.65
C CYS A 101 -14.44 -5.29 0.15
N GLU A 102 -13.42 -5.11 -0.68
CA GLU A 102 -13.60 -4.93 -2.13
C GLU A 102 -14.24 -6.18 -2.78
N TYR A 103 -13.86 -7.39 -2.34
CA TYR A 103 -14.46 -8.62 -2.84
C TYR A 103 -15.93 -8.76 -2.39
N ILE A 104 -16.27 -8.41 -1.15
CA ILE A 104 -17.67 -8.38 -0.68
C ILE A 104 -18.49 -7.40 -1.53
N LEU A 105 -17.99 -6.19 -1.79
CA LEU A 105 -18.68 -5.22 -2.65
C LEU A 105 -18.86 -5.70 -4.09
N TYR A 106 -17.85 -6.41 -4.62
CA TYR A 106 -17.90 -6.95 -5.98
C TYR A 106 -18.87 -8.12 -6.11
N SER A 107 -18.78 -9.09 -5.21
CA SER A 107 -19.54 -10.34 -5.25
C SER A 107 -20.99 -10.17 -4.78
N GLY A 108 -21.23 -9.21 -3.87
CA GLY A 108 -22.52 -9.10 -3.17
C GLY A 108 -22.80 -10.28 -2.23
N ASP A 109 -21.77 -11.03 -1.83
CA ASP A 109 -21.91 -12.19 -0.95
C ASP A 109 -22.18 -11.76 0.50
N GLU A 110 -23.45 -11.77 0.89
CA GLU A 110 -23.91 -11.40 2.23
C GLU A 110 -23.55 -12.43 3.31
N ASP A 111 -23.29 -13.68 2.95
CA ASP A 111 -22.89 -14.70 3.93
C ASP A 111 -21.39 -14.55 4.25
N LEU A 112 -20.55 -14.34 3.24
CA LEU A 112 -19.14 -13.99 3.44
C LEU A 112 -18.99 -12.66 4.21
N LYS A 113 -19.84 -11.67 3.92
CA LYS A 113 -19.87 -10.41 4.68
C LYS A 113 -20.13 -10.63 6.16
N LYS A 114 -21.09 -11.49 6.52
CA LYS A 114 -21.37 -11.83 7.93
C LYS A 114 -20.22 -12.60 8.56
N GLU A 115 -19.65 -13.57 7.84
CA GLU A 115 -18.53 -14.39 8.31
C GLU A 115 -17.30 -13.54 8.64
N LEU A 116 -16.97 -12.57 7.78
CA LEU A 116 -15.74 -11.79 7.90
C LEU A 116 -15.85 -10.58 8.83
N LYS A 117 -17.03 -10.20 9.30
CA LYS A 117 -17.21 -8.99 10.13
C LYS A 117 -16.32 -9.00 11.38
N GLU A 118 -16.41 -10.05 12.19
CA GLU A 118 -15.62 -10.16 13.42
C GLU A 118 -14.12 -10.23 13.13
N LYS A 119 -13.73 -10.89 12.03
CA LYS A 119 -12.34 -11.02 11.60
C LYS A 119 -11.75 -9.67 11.20
N ILE A 120 -12.53 -8.86 10.49
CA ILE A 120 -12.16 -7.49 10.09
C ILE A 120 -12.08 -6.59 11.33
N ASP A 121 -13.03 -6.67 12.26
CA ASP A 121 -13.01 -5.88 13.50
C ASP A 121 -11.76 -6.20 14.33
N LYS A 122 -11.41 -7.49 14.42
CA LYS A 122 -10.20 -7.94 15.11
C LYS A 122 -8.92 -7.45 14.42
N ALA A 123 -8.90 -7.45 13.08
CA ALA A 123 -7.79 -6.91 12.30
C ALA A 123 -7.64 -5.39 12.51
N PHE A 124 -8.74 -4.61 12.54
CA PHE A 124 -8.69 -3.20 12.89
C PHE A 124 -8.24 -2.95 14.34
N SER A 125 -8.64 -3.82 15.27
CA SER A 125 -8.16 -3.76 16.65
C SER A 125 -6.64 -3.96 16.72
N CYS A 126 -6.10 -4.93 15.99
CA CYS A 126 -4.66 -5.11 15.83
C CYS A 126 -3.97 -3.83 15.32
N LEU A 127 -4.46 -3.27 14.21
CA LEU A 127 -3.93 -2.05 13.62
C LEU A 127 -3.96 -0.86 14.60
N LYS A 128 -5.02 -0.74 15.41
CA LYS A 128 -5.11 0.29 16.45
C LYS A 128 -3.98 0.16 17.48
N THR A 129 -3.59 -1.05 17.87
CA THR A 129 -2.47 -1.25 18.80
C THR A 129 -1.11 -0.78 18.24
N TRP A 130 -0.96 -0.78 16.90
CA TRP A 130 0.26 -0.35 16.22
C TRP A 130 0.34 1.16 15.98
N GLU A 131 -0.62 1.95 16.47
CA GLU A 131 -0.47 3.41 16.50
C GLU A 131 0.61 3.85 17.51
N PHE A 132 0.78 3.07 18.59
CA PHE A 132 1.60 3.33 19.80
C PHE A 132 1.28 4.61 20.57
N ASN A 133 0.90 5.69 19.91
CA ASN A 133 0.65 7.00 20.50
C ASN A 133 -0.84 7.39 20.55
N GLN A 134 -1.74 6.55 20.02
CA GLN A 134 -3.20 6.76 19.98
C GLN A 134 -3.63 8.02 19.24
N ARG A 135 -2.82 8.52 18.29
CA ARG A 135 -3.10 9.75 17.52
C ARG A 135 -3.68 9.47 16.12
N GLY A 136 -3.91 8.21 15.75
CA GLY A 136 -4.64 7.83 14.51
C GLY A 136 -3.80 7.40 13.31
N LEU A 137 -2.46 7.55 13.35
CA LEU A 137 -1.55 7.04 12.32
C LEU A 137 -0.87 5.75 12.77
N LEU A 138 -0.74 4.78 11.86
CA LEU A 138 0.02 3.54 12.05
C LEU A 138 1.51 3.82 12.08
N TYR A 139 2.20 3.17 13.01
CA TYR A 139 3.65 3.14 13.07
C TYR A 139 4.17 1.82 12.51
N SER A 140 4.92 1.89 11.41
CA SER A 140 5.58 0.76 10.77
C SER A 140 7.03 0.66 11.23
N PRO A 141 7.49 -0.51 11.69
CA PRO A 141 8.90 -0.72 11.97
C PRO A 141 9.73 -0.71 10.68
N LEU A 142 11.05 -0.60 10.81
CA LEU A 142 11.96 -0.85 9.69
C LEU A 142 11.71 -2.27 9.16
N GLY A 143 11.58 -2.38 7.84
CA GLY A 143 11.22 -3.65 7.19
C GLY A 143 9.78 -4.11 7.42
N GLY A 144 8.91 -3.21 7.88
CA GLY A 144 7.54 -3.52 8.29
C GLY A 144 6.49 -3.55 7.17
N ASN A 145 6.84 -3.28 5.92
CA ASN A 145 5.88 -3.24 4.81
C ASN A 145 6.49 -3.81 3.52
N TRP A 146 5.87 -3.58 2.37
CA TRP A 146 6.36 -4.05 1.07
C TRP A 146 7.84 -3.73 0.77
N ALA A 147 8.35 -2.58 1.26
CA ALA A 147 9.74 -2.16 1.11
C ALA A 147 10.58 -2.71 2.28
N ASP A 148 10.53 -4.03 2.46
CA ASP A 148 11.00 -4.71 3.67
C ASP A 148 12.53 -4.69 3.88
N GLU A 149 13.28 -4.36 2.83
CA GLU A 149 14.74 -4.18 2.85
C GLU A 149 15.14 -2.72 2.58
N TYR A 150 14.27 -1.74 2.88
CA TYR A 150 14.52 -0.31 2.67
C TYR A 150 14.49 0.51 3.97
N VAL A 151 15.09 1.71 3.94
CA VAL A 151 15.33 2.57 5.10
C VAL A 151 14.13 3.45 5.49
N THR A 152 12.92 2.94 5.31
CA THR A 152 11.66 3.62 5.64
C THR A 152 11.01 3.00 6.88
N SER A 153 10.69 3.84 7.86
CA SER A 153 10.02 3.44 9.11
C SER A 153 9.33 4.62 9.79
N GLY A 154 8.56 4.34 10.85
CA GLY A 154 7.77 5.34 11.57
C GLY A 154 6.33 5.39 11.09
N TYR A 155 5.71 6.57 11.09
CA TYR A 155 4.43 6.76 10.42
C TYR A 155 4.70 6.93 8.92
N VAL A 156 4.65 5.81 8.20
CA VAL A 156 4.93 5.73 6.76
C VAL A 156 3.69 6.12 5.95
N LEU A 157 3.87 6.91 4.89
CA LEU A 157 2.81 7.40 4.03
C LEU A 157 2.01 6.23 3.44
N TYR A 158 2.70 5.28 2.81
CA TYR A 158 2.10 4.10 2.21
C TYR A 158 1.15 3.36 3.16
N ASP A 159 1.61 3.00 4.36
CA ASP A 159 0.81 2.25 5.33
C ASP A 159 -0.42 3.04 5.80
N ASN A 160 -0.29 4.36 5.97
CA ASN A 160 -1.39 5.20 6.42
C ASN A 160 -2.40 5.51 5.32
N VAL A 161 -1.96 5.62 4.06
CA VAL A 161 -2.85 5.71 2.89
C VAL A 161 -3.63 4.40 2.72
N LEU A 162 -3.01 3.24 2.95
CA LEU A 162 -3.71 1.96 2.99
C LEU A 162 -4.71 1.92 4.14
N ARG A 163 -4.37 2.42 5.33
CA ARG A 163 -5.29 2.48 6.46
C ARG A 163 -6.54 3.29 6.12
N TYR A 164 -6.35 4.45 5.50
CA TYR A 164 -7.45 5.28 5.00
C TYR A 164 -8.34 4.48 4.04
N TRP A 165 -7.74 3.75 3.09
CA TRP A 165 -8.49 2.90 2.17
C TRP A 165 -9.28 1.82 2.90
N ALA A 166 -8.64 1.10 3.82
CA ALA A 166 -9.28 0.05 4.61
C ALA A 166 -10.50 0.56 5.38
N PHE A 167 -10.37 1.68 6.10
CA PHE A 167 -11.51 2.29 6.80
C PHE A 167 -12.62 2.69 5.83
N ARG A 168 -12.28 3.37 4.72
CA ARG A 168 -13.27 3.84 3.75
C ARG A 168 -14.04 2.69 3.09
N THR A 169 -13.36 1.63 2.67
CA THR A 169 -14.02 0.49 2.01
C THR A 169 -14.82 -0.33 3.02
N ALA A 170 -14.30 -0.56 4.24
CA ALA A 170 -15.05 -1.26 5.29
C ALA A 170 -16.29 -0.48 5.74
N ALA A 171 -16.19 0.85 5.87
CA ALA A 171 -17.34 1.71 6.15
C ALA A 171 -18.44 1.55 5.10
N LYS A 172 -18.08 1.45 3.82
CA LYS A 172 -19.02 1.21 2.73
C LYS A 172 -19.64 -0.18 2.77
N VAL A 173 -18.87 -1.23 3.07
CA VAL A 173 -19.37 -2.62 3.14
C VAL A 173 -20.39 -2.79 4.28
N TYR A 174 -20.09 -2.22 5.44
CA TYR A 174 -20.86 -2.44 6.67
C TYR A 174 -21.77 -1.27 7.03
N GLU A 175 -21.83 -0.24 6.19
CA GLU A 175 -22.61 0.99 6.43
C GLU A 175 -22.29 1.62 7.81
N ASP A 176 -21.01 1.60 8.17
CA ASP A 176 -20.53 1.93 9.51
C ASP A 176 -20.06 3.39 9.59
N ALA A 177 -20.83 4.22 10.31
CA ALA A 177 -20.54 5.63 10.50
C ALA A 177 -19.26 5.91 11.30
N GLN A 178 -18.86 5.02 12.21
CA GLN A 178 -17.62 5.18 12.97
C GLN A 178 -16.41 4.92 12.08
N LEU A 179 -16.44 3.87 11.26
CA LEU A 179 -15.39 3.62 10.27
C LEU A 179 -15.32 4.75 9.24
N GLN A 180 -16.45 5.31 8.82
CA GLN A 180 -16.50 6.46 7.92
C GLN A 180 -15.85 7.71 8.56
N SER A 181 -16.11 7.95 9.85
CA SER A 181 -15.47 9.03 10.61
C SER A 181 -13.95 8.82 10.72
N LEU A 182 -13.51 7.60 11.07
CA LEU A 182 -12.10 7.23 11.12
C LEU A 182 -11.40 7.42 9.77
N ALA A 183 -12.06 7.06 8.66
CA ALA A 183 -11.53 7.31 7.32
C ALA A 183 -11.32 8.82 7.06
N GLY A 184 -12.27 9.66 7.46
CA GLY A 184 -12.16 11.12 7.38
C GLY A 184 -10.97 11.65 8.18
N THR A 185 -10.90 11.29 9.47
CA THR A 185 -9.82 11.71 10.36
C THR A 185 -8.45 11.23 9.87
N THR A 186 -8.32 9.96 9.44
CA THR A 186 -7.04 9.46 8.90
C THR A 186 -6.65 10.21 7.63
N LYS A 187 -7.59 10.54 6.74
CA LYS A 187 -7.30 11.36 5.54
C LYS A 187 -6.77 12.74 5.93
N GLU A 188 -7.44 13.42 6.86
CA GLU A 188 -7.02 14.74 7.34
C GLU A 188 -5.63 14.71 7.98
N LEU A 189 -5.34 13.68 8.79
CA LEU A 189 -4.03 13.48 9.39
C LEU A 189 -2.93 13.32 8.34
N ILE A 190 -3.18 12.57 7.26
CA ILE A 190 -2.21 12.40 6.18
C ILE A 190 -1.97 13.73 5.45
N GLU A 191 -3.04 14.42 5.05
CA GLU A 191 -2.95 15.69 4.32
C GLU A 191 -2.32 16.80 5.14
N ASN A 192 -2.48 16.73 6.46
CA ASN A 192 -1.83 17.63 7.41
C ASN A 192 -0.34 17.27 7.57
N ASN A 193 0.04 16.01 7.75
CA ASN A 193 1.39 15.70 8.22
C ASN A 193 2.41 15.33 7.14
N PHE A 194 2.02 14.93 5.94
CA PHE A 194 2.98 14.40 4.93
C PHE A 194 3.41 15.42 3.86
N ARG A 195 3.19 16.71 4.10
CA ARG A 195 3.62 17.80 3.19
C ARG A 195 3.66 19.13 3.92
N LYS A 196 4.31 20.12 3.32
CA LYS A 196 4.10 21.53 3.72
C LYS A 196 2.68 21.99 3.41
N ASN A 197 2.08 22.75 4.32
CA ASN A 197 0.76 23.37 4.24
C ASN A 197 0.53 24.28 5.46
N ASP A 198 -0.57 25.04 5.50
CA ASP A 198 -0.85 26.01 6.56
C ASP A 198 -1.76 25.47 7.70
N ARG A 199 -1.98 24.15 7.79
CA ARG A 199 -2.85 23.55 8.82
C ARG A 199 -2.19 23.55 10.21
N ALA A 200 -2.99 23.46 11.27
CA ALA A 200 -2.50 23.39 12.66
C ALA A 200 -2.28 21.92 13.12
N ASP A 201 -1.79 21.73 14.34
CA ASP A 201 -1.68 20.43 15.05
C ASP A 201 -0.88 19.33 14.32
N ARG A 202 0.44 19.46 14.33
CA ARG A 202 1.36 18.51 13.71
C ARG A 202 1.75 17.35 14.65
N TYR A 203 2.17 16.24 14.04
CA TYR A 203 2.76 15.12 14.77
C TYR A 203 4.09 15.50 15.42
N HIS A 204 4.93 16.25 14.69
CA HIS A 204 6.26 16.67 15.12
C HIS A 204 6.53 18.10 14.64
N GLU A 205 6.12 19.09 15.44
CA GLU A 205 6.20 20.52 15.07
C GLU A 205 7.65 20.97 14.80
N ALA A 206 8.59 20.59 15.67
CA ALA A 206 9.98 21.02 15.55
C ALA A 206 10.68 20.45 14.31
N ALA A 207 10.41 19.19 13.95
CA ALA A 207 10.91 18.61 12.70
C ALA A 207 10.18 19.19 11.49
N TYR A 208 8.89 19.49 11.62
CA TYR A 208 8.08 20.06 10.55
C TYR A 208 8.65 21.39 10.09
N GLN A 209 9.08 22.26 11.00
CA GLN A 209 9.71 23.54 10.67
C GLN A 209 11.00 23.39 9.84
N LYS A 210 11.73 22.27 10.03
CA LYS A 210 12.97 21.98 9.30
C LYS A 210 12.73 21.30 7.95
N ALA A 211 11.58 20.66 7.77
CA ALA A 211 11.26 19.97 6.53
C ALA A 211 11.13 20.94 5.36
N SER A 212 11.40 20.48 4.14
CA SER A 212 11.30 21.29 2.92
C SER A 212 9.98 21.06 2.19
N GLU A 213 9.50 22.07 1.47
CA GLU A 213 8.38 21.89 0.55
C GLU A 213 8.80 20.98 -0.62
N LYS A 214 7.91 20.04 -0.98
CA LYS A 214 8.12 19.08 -2.07
C LYS A 214 6.89 19.06 -2.99
N PRO A 215 7.04 18.74 -4.28
CA PRO A 215 5.93 18.59 -5.22
C PRO A 215 5.14 17.28 -5.03
N TYR A 216 5.44 16.51 -3.99
CA TYR A 216 4.88 15.21 -3.64
C TYR A 216 4.72 15.10 -2.11
N LEU A 217 4.07 14.04 -1.63
CA LEU A 217 3.98 13.71 -0.21
C LEU A 217 5.25 13.00 0.27
N TRP A 218 5.77 13.39 1.44
CA TRP A 218 6.94 12.79 2.09
C TRP A 218 6.73 11.30 2.40
N ALA A 219 7.80 10.50 2.43
CA ALA A 219 7.72 9.05 2.61
C ALA A 219 7.31 8.63 4.03
N SER A 220 7.84 9.28 5.07
CA SER A 220 7.48 8.99 6.46
C SER A 220 7.78 10.12 7.43
N LEU A 221 7.32 9.96 8.68
CA LEU A 221 7.77 10.76 9.81
C LEU A 221 7.97 9.87 11.05
N ASN A 222 8.92 10.20 11.91
CA ASN A 222 9.16 9.53 13.19
C ASN A 222 9.74 10.52 14.22
N ALA A 223 10.18 10.03 15.37
CA ALA A 223 10.73 10.87 16.43
C ALA A 223 12.00 11.66 16.00
N ASN A 224 12.75 11.14 15.02
CA ASN A 224 13.95 11.77 14.45
C ASN A 224 13.62 12.83 13.37
N GLY A 225 12.37 12.89 12.90
CA GLY A 225 11.89 13.90 11.96
C GLY A 225 11.18 13.32 10.74
N TYR A 226 11.21 14.04 9.63
CA TYR A 226 10.57 13.66 8.38
C TYR A 226 11.57 13.01 7.43
N ASP A 227 11.15 11.90 6.82
CA ASP A 227 11.79 11.35 5.65
C ASP A 227 11.12 11.96 4.40
N GLU A 228 11.78 12.97 3.84
CA GLU A 228 11.27 13.75 2.71
C GLU A 228 11.48 13.10 1.33
N ARG A 229 11.96 11.84 1.30
CA ARG A 229 12.07 11.09 0.04
C ARG A 229 10.71 10.96 -0.62
N PHE A 230 10.73 10.94 -1.95
CA PHE A 230 9.60 10.51 -2.75
C PHE A 230 9.43 8.99 -2.59
N ASP A 231 8.24 8.58 -2.18
CA ASP A 231 7.77 7.19 -2.20
C ASP A 231 6.71 7.05 -3.30
N LEU A 232 7.04 6.34 -4.38
CA LEU A 232 6.13 6.11 -5.49
C LEU A 232 4.88 5.35 -5.06
N ALA A 233 5.01 4.35 -4.17
CA ALA A 233 3.88 3.53 -3.74
C ALA A 233 2.86 4.34 -2.95
N GLY A 234 3.32 5.07 -1.92
CA GLY A 234 2.48 5.94 -1.10
C GLY A 234 1.83 7.06 -1.92
N ASN A 235 2.60 7.74 -2.77
CA ASN A 235 2.07 8.83 -3.61
C ASN A 235 1.09 8.34 -4.69
N ALA A 236 1.36 7.19 -5.34
CA ALA A 236 0.46 6.60 -6.32
C ALA A 236 -0.92 6.31 -5.71
N LEU A 237 -0.95 5.69 -4.54
CA LEU A 237 -2.18 5.41 -3.82
C LEU A 237 -2.85 6.70 -3.32
N ALA A 238 -2.08 7.69 -2.86
CA ALA A 238 -2.63 8.97 -2.43
C ALA A 238 -3.38 9.68 -3.58
N VAL A 239 -2.79 9.69 -4.78
CA VAL A 239 -3.42 10.25 -6.00
C VAL A 239 -4.70 9.48 -6.34
N LEU A 240 -4.62 8.14 -6.39
CA LEU A 240 -5.75 7.26 -6.68
C LEU A 240 -6.93 7.47 -5.73
N LEU A 241 -6.64 7.59 -4.43
CA LEU A 241 -7.66 7.69 -3.40
C LEU A 241 -8.15 9.13 -3.17
N GLY A 242 -7.64 10.11 -3.93
CA GLY A 242 -8.13 11.48 -3.92
C GLY A 242 -7.64 12.31 -2.73
N LEU A 243 -6.43 12.05 -2.25
CA LEU A 243 -5.77 12.95 -1.29
C LEU A 243 -5.37 14.25 -1.98
N GLU A 244 -5.35 15.33 -1.20
CA GLU A 244 -4.93 16.65 -1.66
C GLU A 244 -3.45 16.67 -2.09
N LEU A 245 -3.23 17.01 -3.36
CA LEU A 245 -1.91 17.16 -3.95
C LEU A 245 -2.03 18.11 -5.14
N ASN A 246 -1.06 19.02 -5.31
CA ASN A 246 -0.97 19.85 -6.51
C ASN A 246 -0.51 18.96 -7.67
N LEU A 247 -1.47 18.48 -8.46
CA LEU A 247 -1.20 17.52 -9.54
C LEU A 247 -0.35 18.10 -10.67
N ASP A 248 -0.39 19.41 -10.90
CA ASP A 248 0.38 20.03 -11.97
C ASP A 248 1.88 20.07 -11.60
N ASN A 249 2.19 20.49 -10.37
CA ASN A 249 3.56 20.42 -9.83
C ASN A 249 4.05 18.97 -9.70
N PHE A 250 3.18 18.07 -9.24
CA PHE A 250 3.52 16.66 -9.10
C PHE A 250 3.83 16.02 -10.46
N THR A 251 2.99 16.26 -11.48
CA THR A 251 3.20 15.70 -12.82
C THR A 251 4.48 16.24 -13.45
N ARG A 252 4.77 17.54 -13.29
CA ARG A 252 6.03 18.13 -13.74
C ARG A 252 7.24 17.45 -13.08
N PHE A 253 7.18 17.24 -11.76
CA PHE A 253 8.21 16.49 -11.04
C PHE A 253 8.40 15.07 -11.59
N LEU A 254 7.32 14.35 -11.90
CA LEU A 254 7.41 13.01 -12.48
C LEU A 254 8.05 13.03 -13.89
N GLU A 255 7.76 14.05 -14.70
CA GLU A 255 8.37 14.24 -16.02
C GLU A 255 9.87 14.53 -15.90
N GLU A 256 10.25 15.44 -15.00
CA GLU A 256 11.65 15.75 -14.70
C GLU A 256 12.40 14.52 -14.18
N LEU A 257 11.82 13.78 -13.23
CA LEU A 257 12.40 12.57 -12.67
C LEU A 257 12.59 11.47 -13.72
N LYS A 258 11.64 11.33 -14.66
CA LYS A 258 11.75 10.41 -15.80
C LYS A 258 12.89 10.82 -16.75
N LEU A 259 13.06 12.11 -17.00
CA LEU A 259 14.15 12.61 -17.84
C LEU A 259 15.51 12.39 -17.16
N GLU A 260 15.60 12.67 -15.86
CA GLU A 260 16.80 12.47 -15.04
C GLU A 260 17.19 10.99 -14.96
N SER A 261 16.23 10.10 -14.75
CA SER A 261 16.50 8.65 -14.67
C SER A 261 16.93 8.04 -16.01
N GLY A 262 16.70 8.74 -17.13
CA GLY A 262 16.98 8.23 -18.48
C GLY A 262 16.19 6.96 -18.84
N HIS A 263 15.10 6.68 -18.11
CA HIS A 263 14.36 5.43 -18.23
C HIS A 263 12.84 5.68 -18.26
N TRP A 264 12.08 4.79 -18.90
CA TRP A 264 10.62 4.96 -19.04
C TRP A 264 9.84 4.69 -17.74
N MET A 265 10.43 3.95 -16.80
CA MET A 265 9.92 3.74 -15.45
C MET A 265 10.53 4.73 -14.47
N LEU A 266 9.74 5.11 -13.46
CA LEU A 266 10.17 5.93 -12.34
C LEU A 266 10.87 5.08 -11.28
N PRO A 267 11.86 5.64 -10.57
CA PRO A 267 12.41 5.01 -9.37
C PRO A 267 11.33 4.94 -8.29
N VAL A 268 11.28 3.83 -7.55
CA VAL A 268 10.24 3.63 -6.52
C VAL A 268 10.48 4.47 -5.26
N PHE A 269 11.74 4.78 -4.97
CA PHE A 269 12.14 5.80 -3.99
C PHE A 269 13.16 6.77 -4.61
N TYR A 270 13.08 8.06 -4.23
CA TYR A 270 14.00 9.09 -4.70
C TYR A 270 14.21 10.19 -3.63
N PRO A 271 15.42 10.77 -3.47
CA PRO A 271 16.67 10.46 -4.17
C PRO A 271 17.21 9.05 -3.89
N ILE A 272 18.15 8.63 -4.73
CA ILE A 272 18.85 7.35 -4.60
C ILE A 272 19.90 7.47 -3.50
N ILE A 273 20.05 6.42 -2.69
CA ILE A 273 21.05 6.35 -1.62
C ILE A 273 22.34 5.76 -2.20
N PHE A 274 23.44 6.50 -2.10
CA PHE A 274 24.79 6.12 -2.50
C PHE A 274 25.66 5.77 -1.28
N PRO A 275 26.79 5.05 -1.47
CA PRO A 275 27.69 4.66 -0.38
C PRO A 275 28.15 5.78 0.57
N ASP A 276 28.25 7.00 0.06
CA ASP A 276 28.70 8.16 0.84
C ASP A 276 27.55 8.88 1.58
N ASP A 277 26.29 8.46 1.37
CA ASP A 277 25.13 9.03 2.06
C ASP A 277 25.01 8.50 3.49
N ALA A 278 24.49 9.34 4.39
CA ALA A 278 24.34 9.00 5.81
C ALA A 278 23.49 7.74 6.04
N ASP A 279 22.46 7.52 5.21
CA ASP A 279 21.55 6.38 5.32
C ASP A 279 22.12 5.08 4.70
N TRP A 280 23.28 5.12 4.03
CA TRP A 280 23.85 3.93 3.40
C TRP A 280 24.06 2.80 4.39
N ASN A 281 24.63 3.10 5.56
CA ASN A 281 24.87 2.10 6.59
C ASN A 281 23.57 1.43 7.05
N LEU A 282 22.46 2.16 7.12
CA LEU A 282 21.18 1.58 7.50
C LEU A 282 20.63 0.70 6.36
N LEU A 283 20.78 1.12 5.11
CA LEU A 283 20.34 0.38 3.93
C LEU A 283 21.15 -0.91 3.73
N GLU A 284 22.48 -0.81 3.79
CA GLU A 284 23.40 -1.92 3.60
C GLU A 284 23.24 -2.97 4.70
N ASN A 285 22.89 -2.60 5.92
CA ASN A 285 22.65 -3.59 6.99
C ASN A 285 21.23 -4.19 6.99
N ASN A 286 20.33 -3.74 6.10
CA ASN A 286 18.92 -4.13 6.08
C ASN A 286 18.60 -5.12 4.95
N TYR A 287 19.17 -6.34 4.99
CA TYR A 287 18.83 -7.43 4.07
C TYR A 287 18.85 -8.79 4.78
N SER A 288 18.11 -9.77 4.24
CA SER A 288 18.00 -11.10 4.87
C SER A 288 19.02 -12.14 4.38
N TYR A 289 19.46 -12.04 3.12
CA TYR A 289 20.34 -13.05 2.49
C TYR A 289 21.51 -12.45 1.73
N GLN A 290 21.22 -11.54 0.80
CA GLN A 290 22.21 -10.86 -0.03
C GLN A 290 21.75 -9.42 -0.23
N PHE A 291 22.69 -8.48 -0.18
CA PHE A 291 22.41 -7.09 -0.47
C PHE A 291 21.99 -6.90 -1.93
N LYS A 292 20.82 -6.29 -2.14
CA LYS A 292 20.21 -6.02 -3.47
C LYS A 292 19.99 -4.53 -3.74
N ASN A 293 20.08 -3.68 -2.72
CA ASN A 293 19.73 -2.26 -2.77
C ASN A 293 20.92 -1.37 -3.15
N HIS A 294 21.75 -1.82 -4.09
CA HIS A 294 22.71 -0.94 -4.75
C HIS A 294 21.98 0.26 -5.38
N PRO A 295 22.67 1.38 -5.65
CA PRO A 295 22.06 2.52 -6.32
C PRO A 295 21.29 2.10 -7.58
N TYR A 296 20.05 2.56 -7.71
CA TYR A 296 19.11 2.24 -8.80
C TYR A 296 18.59 0.78 -8.83
N HIS A 297 18.80 -0.01 -7.77
CA HIS A 297 18.37 -1.41 -7.70
C HIS A 297 17.30 -1.63 -6.63
N PHE A 298 16.43 -2.60 -6.90
CA PHE A 298 15.41 -3.11 -5.97
C PHE A 298 14.58 -1.99 -5.29
N HIS A 299 14.66 -1.80 -3.98
CA HIS A 299 13.96 -0.69 -3.31
C HIS A 299 14.72 0.64 -3.45
N ASN A 300 16.05 0.63 -3.51
CA ASN A 300 16.86 1.85 -3.67
C ASN A 300 16.86 2.38 -5.11
N GLY A 301 15.71 2.90 -5.55
CA GLY A 301 15.53 3.49 -6.88
C GLY A 301 15.22 2.52 -8.00
N GLY A 302 15.03 1.23 -7.70
CA GLY A 302 14.58 0.26 -8.69
C GLY A 302 13.17 0.56 -9.19
N SER A 303 12.80 -0.06 -10.30
CA SER A 303 11.49 0.16 -10.92
C SER A 303 10.48 -0.93 -10.56
N TRP A 304 9.31 -0.53 -10.08
CA TRP A 304 8.23 -1.43 -9.64
C TRP A 304 6.95 -1.18 -10.44
N PRO A 305 6.67 -1.99 -11.49
CA PRO A 305 5.56 -1.72 -12.42
C PRO A 305 4.18 -1.63 -11.78
N ILE A 306 3.95 -2.31 -10.66
CA ILE A 306 2.71 -2.22 -9.89
C ILE A 306 2.37 -0.78 -9.49
N TYR A 307 3.30 -0.06 -8.88
CA TYR A 307 3.04 1.27 -8.34
C TYR A 307 2.95 2.31 -9.45
N LEU A 308 3.69 2.11 -10.54
CA LEU A 308 3.50 2.89 -11.76
C LEU A 308 2.09 2.69 -12.34
N GLY A 309 1.57 1.45 -12.34
CA GLY A 309 0.20 1.17 -12.75
C GLY A 309 -0.85 1.88 -11.90
N TRP A 310 -0.68 1.85 -10.57
CA TRP A 310 -1.54 2.59 -9.65
C TRP A 310 -1.49 4.10 -9.87
N LEU A 311 -0.29 4.65 -10.12
CA LEU A 311 -0.11 6.06 -10.43
C LEU A 311 -0.84 6.45 -11.71
N CYS A 312 -0.67 5.69 -12.80
CA CYS A 312 -1.35 5.94 -14.07
C CYS A 312 -2.88 5.88 -13.90
N LEU A 313 -3.40 4.89 -13.18
CA LEU A 313 -4.83 4.78 -12.89
C LEU A 313 -5.33 5.99 -12.09
N GLY A 314 -4.59 6.37 -11.04
CA GLY A 314 -4.93 7.53 -10.21
C GLY A 314 -4.95 8.82 -11.02
N LEU A 315 -3.91 9.10 -11.81
CA LEU A 315 -3.84 10.29 -12.66
C LEU A 315 -5.00 10.34 -13.66
N LYS A 316 -5.29 9.23 -14.34
CA LYS A 316 -6.43 9.13 -15.26
C LYS A 316 -7.76 9.44 -14.56
N LYS A 317 -7.98 8.86 -13.38
CA LYS A 317 -9.20 9.08 -12.58
C LYS A 317 -9.33 10.55 -12.15
N ARG A 318 -8.22 11.18 -11.75
CA ARG A 318 -8.18 12.59 -11.35
C ARG A 318 -8.42 13.53 -12.53
N ASP A 319 -7.91 13.21 -13.72
CA ASP A 319 -8.16 13.98 -14.93
C ASP A 319 -9.64 13.92 -15.34
N MET A 320 -10.26 12.72 -15.32
CA MET A 320 -11.70 12.57 -15.59
C MET A 320 -12.59 13.39 -14.65
N MET A 321 -12.18 13.59 -13.39
CA MET A 321 -12.91 14.43 -12.44
C MET A 321 -12.76 15.94 -12.67
N LYS A 322 -11.79 16.40 -13.48
CA LYS A 322 -11.66 17.83 -13.84
C LYS A 322 -12.75 18.27 -14.84
N TYR A 323 -13.42 17.33 -15.52
CA TYR A 323 -14.39 17.58 -16.59
C TYR A 323 -15.85 17.26 -16.22
N HIS A 324 -16.13 17.02 -14.94
CA HIS A 324 -17.47 16.76 -14.39
C HIS A 324 -17.81 17.74 -13.26
#